data_AF-A0A2H0MRZ4-F1
#
_entry.id   AF-A0A2H0MRZ4-F1
#
_cell.length_a   1.000
_cell.length_b   1.000
_cell.length_c   1.000
_cell.angle_alpha   90.00
_cell.angle_beta   90.00
_cell.angle_gamma   90.00
#
_symmetry.space_group_name_H-M   'P 1'
#
loop_
_entity.id
_entity.type
_entity.pdbx_description
1 polymer ?
#
loop_
_entity_poly.entity_id
_entity_poly.type
_entity_poly.pdbx_seq_one_letter_code
_entity_poly.pdbx_strand_id
1 'polypeptide(L)'
;MNFGLSNWRLSDFLEIFRLYSLIPLLSLLLLSCLVEVSLAQTIPNSANAGLIDKALRQSQPQSLPPRQDEIPEVVISKETSKIDPSAGPEFEVKEIVVEGATVITEQAIANIVQLKEATLMTLGALQLIAQRITALYAEKGYFLSRAYIPAQKLSGGRVVIKVLEGRIGTVSVSGNESILSEQLKNYFDSVMDEKVLNESTLEEALLEVNDLMGVRVRSVLKPNDVPGTSQLGLEVKESSDLSFSIDGDNFGSRFTGRQRVGVSLIKGNLLVLGDQFSFRGIRSDLDQKFGAASYRIPLSNKGTELRLAYAFSNNKLGDTLNNLNAGGNSSIMDLEINQLLFRNRQSRFWMTAGFHRRNFENFTQGLTSSDDKIRAFSLSLGGRMQDSFYGQTFGQIRLNKGLGLKNKNRPLTSRVGGRGDALRLEGNFTRYQNLGIANSYVIIRGLGQVSAIRVLSPDQFSIGGMGTVRGFPLSEFSGDHGYAGSLEFVTPFPFKWKSGLGPLTLDRIISLSAFLDHGKVFTEDRLPGEQDQAITGAGYSVRLTIPKEKEDGPSLNFTASYGIPLPGPRPTDQSNGIVYLSGSLNY
;
A
#
# COMPACT_ATOMS: atom_id res chain seq x y z
N MET A 1 19.08 8.70 -107.12
CA MET A 1 18.71 9.79 -106.18
C MET A 1 19.41 9.52 -104.86
N ASN A 2 19.93 10.59 -104.27
CA ASN A 2 20.98 10.63 -103.25
C ASN A 2 20.73 9.83 -101.97
N PHE A 3 21.81 9.24 -101.46
CA PHE A 3 21.97 8.89 -100.04
C PHE A 3 21.91 10.18 -99.19
N GLY A 4 20.97 10.23 -98.25
CA GLY A 4 20.90 11.25 -97.20
C GLY A 4 21.20 10.62 -95.85
N LEU A 5 22.47 10.60 -95.46
CA LEU A 5 22.87 10.41 -94.07
C LEU A 5 22.87 11.79 -93.40
N SER A 6 21.92 12.05 -92.51
CA SER A 6 21.94 13.24 -91.65
C SER A 6 21.76 12.86 -90.19
N ASN A 7 22.80 13.14 -89.42
CA ASN A 7 22.79 13.61 -88.03
C ASN A 7 22.13 12.71 -86.98
N TRP A 8 22.90 11.76 -86.44
CA TRP A 8 22.72 11.29 -85.08
C TRP A 8 23.77 11.97 -84.21
N ARG A 9 23.34 12.76 -83.22
CA ARG A 9 24.27 13.41 -82.28
C ARG A 9 24.60 12.43 -81.15
N LEU A 10 25.83 12.50 -80.65
CA LEU A 10 26.30 11.69 -79.51
C LEU A 10 25.43 11.84 -78.24
N SER A 11 24.61 12.91 -78.17
CA SER A 11 23.61 13.15 -77.13
C SER A 11 22.46 12.13 -77.13
N ASP A 12 22.10 11.61 -78.31
CA ASP A 12 20.92 10.76 -78.48
C ASP A 12 21.19 9.32 -78.01
N PHE A 13 22.47 8.92 -78.02
CA PHE A 13 22.92 7.63 -77.48
C PHE A 13 22.96 7.60 -75.94
N LEU A 14 23.18 8.75 -75.29
CA LEU A 14 23.26 8.87 -73.83
C LEU A 14 21.88 8.92 -73.17
N GLU A 15 20.85 9.44 -73.85
CA GLU A 15 19.46 9.41 -73.33
C GLU A 15 18.84 8.00 -73.41
N ILE A 16 19.12 7.24 -74.48
CA ILE A 16 18.63 5.87 -74.62
C ILE A 16 19.28 4.95 -73.58
N PHE A 17 20.57 5.13 -73.26
CA PHE A 17 21.25 4.35 -72.22
C PHE A 17 20.75 4.68 -70.80
N ARG A 18 20.39 5.96 -70.53
CA ARG A 18 19.77 6.35 -69.25
C ARG A 18 18.37 5.76 -69.09
N LEU A 19 17.55 5.74 -70.14
CA LEU A 19 16.19 5.18 -70.08
C LEU A 19 16.18 3.67 -69.83
N TYR A 20 17.10 2.91 -70.43
CA TYR A 20 17.17 1.45 -70.25
C TYR A 20 17.84 1.00 -68.93
N SER A 21 18.64 1.85 -68.28
CA SER A 21 19.19 1.57 -66.94
C SER A 21 18.23 1.90 -65.79
N LEU A 22 17.23 2.77 -66.03
CA LEU A 22 16.27 3.21 -65.01
C LEU A 22 15.11 2.22 -64.82
N ILE A 23 14.70 1.52 -65.87
CA ILE A 23 13.60 0.54 -65.84
C ILE A 23 13.90 -0.69 -64.94
N PRO A 24 15.10 -1.33 -64.98
CA PRO A 24 15.42 -2.42 -64.06
C PRO A 24 15.63 -1.94 -62.61
N LEU A 25 16.08 -0.69 -62.41
CA LEU A 25 16.27 -0.12 -61.06
C LEU A 25 14.92 0.25 -60.41
N LEU A 26 13.97 0.77 -61.20
CA LEU A 26 12.62 1.10 -60.73
C LEU A 26 11.77 -0.16 -60.48
N SER A 27 11.98 -1.21 -61.27
CA SER A 27 11.32 -2.52 -61.04
C SER A 27 11.92 -3.28 -59.86
N LEU A 28 13.23 -3.16 -59.56
CA LEU A 28 13.79 -3.63 -58.29
C LEU A 28 13.29 -2.84 -57.08
N LEU A 29 13.12 -1.51 -57.20
CA LEU A 29 12.55 -0.68 -56.13
C LEU A 29 11.07 -1.02 -55.87
N LEU A 30 10.29 -1.27 -56.93
CA LEU A 30 8.88 -1.67 -56.83
C LEU A 30 8.71 -3.12 -56.31
N LEU A 31 9.64 -4.05 -56.63
CA LEU A 31 9.65 -5.39 -56.03
C LEU A 31 10.06 -5.38 -54.55
N SER A 32 10.94 -4.45 -54.13
CA SER A 32 11.29 -4.28 -52.71
C SER A 32 10.18 -3.67 -51.86
N CYS A 33 9.16 -3.07 -52.48
CA CYS A 33 7.97 -2.55 -51.79
C CYS A 33 6.84 -3.57 -51.63
N LEU A 34 6.94 -4.77 -52.20
CA LEU A 34 5.87 -5.79 -52.18
C LEU A 34 6.17 -7.01 -51.30
N VAL A 35 7.28 -7.01 -50.56
CA VAL A 35 7.47 -7.96 -49.46
C VAL A 35 6.86 -7.36 -48.20
N GLU A 36 5.54 -7.20 -48.19
CA GLU A 36 4.82 -7.31 -46.93
C GLU A 36 5.01 -8.76 -46.48
N VAL A 37 6.03 -8.99 -45.64
CA VAL A 37 6.00 -10.16 -44.78
C VAL A 37 4.68 -10.06 -44.05
N SER A 38 3.76 -10.98 -44.36
CA SER A 38 2.64 -11.31 -43.50
C SER A 38 3.22 -11.72 -42.16
N LEU A 39 3.55 -10.74 -41.33
CA LEU A 39 3.72 -10.94 -39.90
C LEU A 39 2.30 -11.26 -39.44
N ALA A 40 2.04 -12.55 -39.23
CA ALA A 40 0.89 -12.99 -38.49
C ALA A 40 0.73 -12.03 -37.30
N GLN A 41 -0.40 -11.30 -37.24
CA GLN A 41 -0.62 -10.31 -36.19
C GLN A 41 -0.47 -10.99 -34.83
N THR A 42 0.68 -10.79 -34.19
CA THR A 42 0.93 -11.33 -32.87
C THR A 42 0.06 -10.55 -31.90
N ILE A 43 -0.80 -11.25 -31.17
CA ILE A 43 -1.64 -10.63 -30.15
C ILE A 43 -0.73 -9.97 -29.11
N PRO A 44 -0.84 -8.65 -28.87
CA PRO A 44 0.06 -7.93 -27.99
C PRO A 44 -0.17 -8.30 -26.52
N ASN A 45 0.82 -8.02 -25.67
CA ASN A 45 0.75 -8.28 -24.23
C ASN A 45 -0.48 -7.65 -23.56
N SER A 46 -0.85 -6.44 -23.99
CA SER A 46 -2.01 -5.68 -23.53
C SER A 46 -3.38 -6.31 -23.87
N ALA A 47 -3.37 -7.44 -24.59
CA ALA A 47 -4.53 -8.24 -24.96
C ALA A 47 -4.55 -9.63 -24.30
N ASN A 48 -3.53 -10.00 -23.53
CA ASN A 48 -3.47 -11.28 -22.81
C ASN A 48 -4.21 -11.22 -21.47
N ALA A 49 -5.14 -12.15 -21.23
CA ALA A 49 -6.00 -12.16 -20.04
C ALA A 49 -5.23 -12.11 -18.70
N GLY A 50 -4.08 -12.80 -18.62
CA GLY A 50 -3.24 -12.81 -17.42
C GLY A 50 -2.60 -11.47 -17.13
N LEU A 51 -2.12 -10.78 -18.16
CA LEU A 51 -1.51 -9.46 -18.04
C LEU A 51 -2.55 -8.36 -17.82
N ILE A 52 -3.75 -8.53 -18.37
CA ILE A 52 -4.88 -7.62 -18.13
C ILE A 52 -5.32 -7.66 -16.66
N ASP A 53 -5.48 -8.83 -16.04
CA ASP A 53 -5.82 -8.93 -14.60
C ASP A 53 -4.75 -8.27 -13.73
N LYS A 54 -3.47 -8.54 -14.02
CA LYS A 54 -2.35 -7.90 -13.32
C LYS A 54 -2.39 -6.39 -13.46
N ALA A 55 -2.63 -5.89 -14.66
CA ALA A 55 -2.72 -4.47 -14.94
C ALA A 55 -3.94 -3.80 -14.26
N LEU A 56 -5.09 -4.48 -14.17
CA LEU A 56 -6.26 -4.00 -13.42
C LEU A 56 -5.94 -3.80 -11.94
N ARG A 57 -5.16 -4.71 -11.33
CA ARG A 57 -4.71 -4.60 -9.94
C ARG A 57 -3.66 -3.49 -9.76
N GLN A 58 -2.74 -3.34 -10.70
CA GLN A 58 -1.67 -2.31 -10.65
C GLN A 58 -2.15 -0.89 -10.95
N SER A 59 -3.23 -0.74 -11.73
CA SER A 59 -3.75 0.56 -12.18
C SER A 59 -4.87 1.10 -11.28
N GLN A 60 -5.08 0.55 -10.08
CA GLN A 60 -6.09 1.07 -9.16
C GLN A 60 -5.75 2.53 -8.79
N PRO A 61 -6.76 3.43 -8.76
CA PRO A 61 -6.55 4.82 -8.36
C PRO A 61 -5.80 4.90 -7.03
N GLN A 62 -4.73 5.69 -6.98
CA GLN A 62 -3.99 5.90 -5.74
C GLN A 62 -4.91 6.48 -4.68
N SER A 63 -4.99 5.82 -3.52
CA SER A 63 -5.41 6.49 -2.31
C SER A 63 -4.39 7.57 -1.96
N LEU A 64 -4.89 8.69 -1.42
CA LEU A 64 -4.05 9.67 -0.72
C LEU A 64 -3.22 8.94 0.35
N PRO A 65 -2.05 9.48 0.76
CA PRO A 65 -1.36 8.94 1.93
C PRO A 65 -2.41 8.76 3.04
N PRO A 66 -2.52 7.55 3.63
CA PRO A 66 -3.53 7.31 4.63
C PRO A 66 -3.39 8.38 5.70
N ARG A 67 -4.53 8.95 6.15
CA ARG A 67 -4.51 9.90 7.26
C ARG A 67 -3.67 9.30 8.38
N GLN A 68 -2.85 10.15 9.00
CA GLN A 68 -2.12 9.76 10.18
C GLN A 68 -3.17 9.35 11.21
N ASP A 69 -3.07 8.12 11.74
CA ASP A 69 -4.02 7.64 12.73
C ASP A 69 -4.04 8.64 13.88
N GLU A 70 -5.24 9.14 14.21
CA GLU A 70 -5.39 10.10 15.30
C GLU A 70 -4.90 9.42 16.58
N ILE A 71 -3.99 10.09 17.28
CA ILE A 71 -3.39 9.53 18.50
C ILE A 71 -4.52 9.25 19.49
N PRO A 72 -4.70 8.00 19.96
CA PRO A 72 -5.67 7.75 21.01
C PRO A 72 -5.25 8.57 22.23
N GLU A 73 -6.10 9.53 22.59
CA GLU A 73 -5.81 10.47 23.66
C GLU A 73 -6.09 9.79 25.00
N VAL A 74 -5.02 9.44 25.72
CA VAL A 74 -5.12 8.98 27.10
C VAL A 74 -5.11 10.21 28.00
N VAL A 75 -6.30 10.63 28.43
CA VAL A 75 -6.43 11.74 29.38
C VAL A 75 -6.16 11.22 30.78
N ILE A 76 -4.99 11.59 31.32
CA ILE A 76 -4.65 11.38 32.72
C ILE A 76 -4.94 12.68 33.47
N SER A 77 -5.83 12.65 34.47
CA SER A 77 -5.99 13.76 35.40
C SER A 77 -4.72 13.93 36.25
N LYS A 78 -3.79 14.78 35.78
CA LYS A 78 -2.58 15.12 36.54
C LYS A 78 -2.84 16.29 37.47
N GLU A 79 -2.96 16.02 38.77
CA GLU A 79 -2.64 17.00 39.80
C GLU A 79 -1.13 16.97 40.05
N THR A 80 -0.37 17.83 39.36
CA THR A 80 1.04 18.05 39.70
C THR A 80 1.15 19.22 40.67
N SER A 81 1.23 18.91 41.97
CA SER A 81 1.65 19.88 42.98
C SER A 81 3.17 20.09 42.93
N LYS A 82 3.64 21.33 43.02
CA LYS A 82 5.08 21.63 43.14
C LYS A 82 5.55 21.20 44.54
N ILE A 83 6.50 20.27 44.60
CA ILE A 83 7.10 19.81 45.86
C ILE A 83 8.25 20.76 46.22
N ASP A 84 8.20 21.35 47.41
CA ASP A 84 9.32 22.12 47.98
C ASP A 84 10.33 21.15 48.62
N PRO A 85 11.58 21.09 48.13
CA PRO A 85 12.63 20.23 48.69
C PRO A 85 12.93 20.49 50.16
N SER A 86 12.65 21.69 50.68
CA SER A 86 12.95 22.09 52.06
C SER A 86 11.79 21.88 53.03
N ALA A 87 10.67 21.33 52.56
CA ALA A 87 9.47 21.18 53.37
C ALA A 87 9.64 20.14 54.50
N GLY A 88 9.38 20.57 55.73
CA GLY A 88 9.37 19.74 56.94
C GLY A 88 10.71 19.73 57.70
N PRO A 89 10.74 19.07 58.87
CA PRO A 89 11.95 18.96 59.68
C PRO A 89 13.00 18.06 59.04
N GLU A 90 14.28 18.34 59.32
CA GLU A 90 15.41 17.50 58.90
C GLU A 90 15.62 16.32 59.85
N PHE A 91 15.99 15.18 59.28
CA PHE A 91 16.39 14.00 60.03
C PHE A 91 17.50 13.22 59.30
N GLU A 92 18.30 12.48 60.06
CA GLU A 92 19.43 11.70 59.53
C GLU A 92 18.93 10.45 58.81
N VAL A 93 19.24 10.33 57.52
CA VAL A 93 18.94 9.16 56.68
C VAL A 93 20.24 8.44 56.33
N LYS A 94 20.33 7.17 56.69
CA LYS A 94 21.45 6.26 56.44
C LYS A 94 21.16 5.28 55.31
N GLU A 95 19.90 4.88 55.16
CA GLU A 95 19.47 3.90 54.18
C GLU A 95 18.06 4.23 53.67
N ILE A 96 17.87 4.13 52.36
CA ILE A 96 16.55 4.21 51.71
C ILE A 96 16.25 2.84 51.09
N VAL A 97 15.18 2.20 51.55
CA VAL A 97 14.72 0.90 51.05
C VAL A 97 13.44 1.11 50.25
N VAL A 98 13.41 0.53 49.04
CA VAL A 98 12.22 0.57 48.18
C VAL A 98 11.52 -0.78 48.22
N GLU A 99 10.26 -0.79 48.64
CA GLU A 99 9.42 -2.00 48.72
C GLU A 99 8.32 -1.98 47.66
N GLY A 100 7.92 -3.15 47.16
CA GLY A 100 6.81 -3.28 46.21
C GLY A 100 7.17 -3.04 44.74
N ALA A 101 8.46 -2.84 44.43
CA ALA A 101 8.93 -2.75 43.06
C ALA A 101 9.23 -4.14 42.50
N THR A 102 8.44 -4.61 41.54
CA THR A 102 8.58 -5.93 40.92
C THR A 102 8.98 -5.87 39.45
N VAL A 103 8.56 -4.83 38.72
CA VAL A 103 8.84 -4.69 37.27
C VAL A 103 10.10 -3.87 36.95
N ILE A 104 10.62 -3.12 37.93
CA ILE A 104 11.85 -2.34 37.79
C ILE A 104 13.00 -3.05 38.53
N THR A 105 14.13 -3.21 37.84
CA THR A 105 15.32 -3.85 38.44
C THR A 105 15.84 -3.08 39.65
N GLU A 106 16.31 -3.82 40.66
CA GLU A 106 16.89 -3.24 41.88
C GLU A 106 18.04 -2.28 41.59
N GLN A 107 18.86 -2.58 40.58
CA GLN A 107 19.99 -1.72 40.19
C GLN A 107 19.55 -0.35 39.66
N ALA A 108 18.46 -0.31 38.88
CA ALA A 108 17.92 0.96 38.38
C ALA A 108 17.36 1.83 39.53
N ILE A 109 16.76 1.20 40.54
CA ILE A 109 16.27 1.88 41.75
C ILE A 109 17.45 2.35 42.62
N ALA A 110 18.47 1.50 42.79
CA ALA A 110 19.67 1.82 43.57
C ALA A 110 20.35 3.10 43.05
N ASN A 111 20.43 3.29 41.73
CA ASN A 111 20.98 4.51 41.13
C ASN A 111 20.25 5.80 41.56
N ILE A 112 18.99 5.71 42.00
CA ILE A 112 18.20 6.86 42.48
C ILE A 112 18.35 7.06 43.99
N VAL A 113 18.38 5.96 44.75
CA VAL A 113 18.27 6.00 46.23
C VAL A 113 19.59 5.79 46.98
N GLN A 114 20.68 5.45 46.29
CA GLN A 114 21.97 5.15 46.91
C GLN A 114 22.57 6.38 47.59
N LEU A 115 22.86 6.24 48.88
CA LEU A 115 23.55 7.23 49.69
C LEU A 115 25.01 6.80 49.86
N LYS A 116 25.94 7.74 49.72
CA LYS A 116 27.38 7.47 49.97
C LYS A 116 27.70 7.53 51.46
N GLU A 117 27.04 8.41 52.19
CA GLU A 117 27.19 8.64 53.64
C GLU A 117 25.83 9.04 54.23
N ALA A 118 25.71 8.99 55.56
CA ALA A 118 24.51 9.44 56.26
C ALA A 118 24.24 10.93 55.93
N THR A 119 23.01 11.24 55.51
CA THR A 119 22.65 12.57 55.00
C THR A 119 21.41 13.09 55.73
N LEU A 120 21.43 14.38 56.11
CA LEU A 120 20.23 15.05 56.62
C LEU A 120 19.25 15.30 55.48
N MET A 121 18.02 14.81 55.60
CA MET A 121 16.97 14.99 54.60
C MET A 121 15.67 15.46 55.25
N THR A 122 14.89 16.23 54.49
CA THR A 122 13.53 16.63 54.84
C THR A 122 12.52 15.67 54.21
N LEU A 123 11.25 15.78 54.62
CA LEU A 123 10.16 15.07 53.95
C LEU A 123 10.04 15.49 52.48
N GLY A 124 10.22 16.79 52.17
CA GLY A 124 10.22 17.31 50.80
C GLY A 124 11.29 16.67 49.92
N ALA A 125 12.52 16.50 50.44
CA ALA A 125 13.61 15.84 49.72
C ALA A 125 13.30 14.37 49.42
N LEU A 126 12.76 13.63 50.40
CA LEU A 126 12.33 12.24 50.18
C LEU A 126 11.17 12.15 49.19
N GLN A 127 10.23 13.09 49.21
CA GLN A 127 9.13 13.15 48.24
C GLN A 127 9.64 13.34 46.82
N LEU A 128 10.71 14.12 46.62
CA LEU A 128 11.39 14.23 45.32
C LEU A 128 12.06 12.92 44.90
N ILE A 129 12.64 12.15 45.83
CA ILE A 129 13.17 10.81 45.54
C ILE A 129 12.03 9.88 45.10
N ALA A 130 10.91 9.86 45.83
CA ALA A 130 9.73 9.08 45.43
C ALA A 130 9.18 9.54 44.06
N GLN A 131 9.20 10.84 43.77
CA GLN A 131 8.80 11.37 42.46
C GLN A 131 9.75 10.91 41.34
N ARG A 132 11.06 10.84 41.60
CA ARG A 132 12.05 10.30 40.65
C ARG A 132 11.83 8.81 40.38
N ILE A 133 11.53 8.01 41.40
CA ILE A 133 11.18 6.60 41.22
C ILE A 133 9.89 6.49 40.38
N THR A 134 8.87 7.31 40.67
CA THR A 134 7.63 7.37 39.88
C THR A 134 7.91 7.75 38.42
N ALA A 135 8.81 8.70 38.18
CA ALA A 135 9.23 9.11 36.85
C ALA A 135 9.95 7.98 36.10
N LEU A 136 10.81 7.20 36.78
CA LEU A 136 11.45 6.01 36.22
C LEU A 136 10.41 4.97 35.77
N TYR A 137 9.39 4.72 36.59
CA TYR A 137 8.27 3.84 36.22
C TYR A 137 7.54 4.35 34.96
N ALA A 138 7.23 5.64 34.92
CA ALA A 138 6.57 6.25 33.78
C ALA A 138 7.43 6.20 32.50
N GLU A 139 8.74 6.42 32.60
CA GLU A 139 9.69 6.31 31.47
C GLU A 139 9.73 4.87 30.89
N LYS A 140 9.50 3.86 31.74
CA LYS A 140 9.41 2.45 31.34
C LYS A 140 7.99 2.02 30.90
N GLY A 141 7.05 2.95 30.80
CA GLY A 141 5.66 2.70 30.36
C GLY A 141 4.70 2.30 31.46
N TYR A 142 5.11 2.26 32.73
CA TYR A 142 4.25 1.87 33.87
C TYR A 142 3.59 3.08 34.53
N PHE A 143 2.87 3.87 33.74
CA PHE A 143 2.38 5.21 34.11
C PHE A 143 1.29 5.22 35.21
N LEU A 144 0.68 4.07 35.52
CA LEU A 144 -0.26 3.93 36.65
C LEU A 144 0.44 3.65 37.99
N SER A 145 1.75 3.38 37.98
CA SER A 145 2.51 3.08 39.19
C SER A 145 2.98 4.34 39.89
N ARG A 146 2.93 4.36 41.23
CA ARG A 146 3.38 5.51 42.04
C ARG A 146 4.21 5.08 43.23
N ALA A 147 5.34 5.75 43.45
CA ALA A 147 6.10 5.63 44.67
C ALA A 147 5.64 6.68 45.69
N TYR A 148 5.51 6.28 46.95
CA TYR A 148 5.09 7.13 48.04
C TYR A 148 5.78 6.73 49.36
N ILE A 149 5.77 7.65 50.31
CA ILE A 149 6.35 7.44 51.64
C ILE A 149 5.19 7.11 52.58
N PRO A 150 5.04 5.86 53.06
CA PRO A 150 4.02 5.54 54.04
C PRO A 150 4.32 6.20 55.39
N ALA A 151 3.28 6.40 56.20
CA ALA A 151 3.45 6.79 57.60
C ALA A 151 4.30 5.73 58.33
N GLN A 152 5.46 6.13 58.86
CA GLN A 152 6.42 5.25 59.51
C GLN A 152 7.14 6.00 60.64
N LYS A 153 7.64 5.25 61.63
CA LYS A 153 8.54 5.78 62.65
C LYS A 153 9.97 5.64 62.14
N LEU A 154 10.71 6.74 62.09
CA LEU A 154 12.12 6.71 61.73
C LEU A 154 12.92 6.15 62.91
N SER A 155 13.48 4.95 62.75
CA SER A 155 14.35 4.30 63.72
C SER A 155 15.64 3.89 63.01
N GLY A 156 16.78 4.26 63.57
CA GLY A 156 18.09 3.88 63.04
C GLY A 156 18.49 4.54 61.70
N GLY A 157 17.79 5.59 61.26
CA GLY A 157 18.08 6.29 60.00
C GLY A 157 17.64 5.54 58.73
N ARG A 158 16.80 4.51 58.85
CA ARG A 158 16.26 3.76 57.72
C ARG A 158 14.90 4.34 57.28
N VAL A 159 14.76 4.64 56.00
CA VAL A 159 13.53 5.16 55.38
C VAL A 159 12.99 4.14 54.39
N VAL A 160 11.70 3.82 54.48
CA VAL A 160 11.00 2.97 53.50
C VAL A 160 10.22 3.83 52.51
N ILE A 161 10.44 3.63 51.22
CA ILE A 161 9.60 4.13 50.13
C ILE A 161 8.83 2.94 49.57
N LYS A 162 7.51 3.03 49.48
CA LYS A 162 6.68 1.97 48.88
C LYS A 162 6.30 2.34 47.45
N VAL A 163 6.35 1.36 46.56
CA VAL A 163 5.80 1.48 45.21
C VAL A 163 4.45 0.77 45.18
N LEU A 164 3.43 1.49 44.74
CA LEU A 164 2.14 0.93 44.37
C LEU A 164 2.14 0.74 42.86
N GLU A 165 2.38 -0.49 42.42
CA GLU A 165 2.31 -0.85 41.01
C GLU A 165 0.85 -0.93 40.57
N GLY A 166 0.48 -0.10 39.58
CA GLY A 166 -0.90 0.10 39.17
C GLY A 166 -1.35 -0.86 38.08
N ARG A 167 -2.62 -1.28 38.13
CA ARG A 167 -3.26 -2.09 37.08
C ARG A 167 -4.68 -1.63 36.75
N ILE A 168 -5.26 -2.13 35.65
CA ILE A 168 -6.69 -1.93 35.38
C ILE A 168 -7.49 -2.95 36.19
N GLY A 169 -8.47 -2.46 36.94
CA GLY A 169 -9.37 -3.29 37.75
C GLY A 169 -10.71 -3.54 37.08
N THR A 170 -11.18 -2.61 36.26
CA THR A 170 -12.47 -2.70 35.56
C THR A 170 -12.42 -1.94 34.23
N VAL A 171 -13.18 -2.44 33.24
CA VAL A 171 -13.45 -1.74 31.98
C VAL A 171 -14.93 -1.40 31.88
N SER A 172 -15.25 -0.14 31.61
CA SER A 172 -16.61 0.35 31.38
C SER A 172 -16.72 0.94 29.98
N VAL A 173 -17.84 0.73 29.30
CA VAL A 173 -18.09 1.24 27.95
C VAL A 173 -19.29 2.17 27.96
N SER A 174 -19.22 3.26 27.20
CA SER A 174 -20.29 4.25 27.08
C SER A 174 -20.31 4.84 25.67
N GLY A 175 -21.47 5.34 25.21
CA GLY A 175 -21.64 5.98 23.90
C GLY A 175 -21.85 5.01 22.73
N ASN A 176 -21.71 3.71 22.95
CA ASN A 176 -22.10 2.68 21.97
C ASN A 176 -23.63 2.60 21.87
N GLU A 177 -24.13 2.46 20.64
CA GLU A 177 -25.55 2.40 20.32
C GLU A 177 -25.92 1.00 19.81
N SER A 178 -25.27 0.55 18.74
CA SER A 178 -25.56 -0.73 18.09
C SER A 178 -24.58 -1.82 18.51
N ILE A 179 -23.34 -1.46 18.87
CA ILE A 179 -22.30 -2.41 19.24
C ILE A 179 -22.48 -2.81 20.71
N LEU A 180 -22.41 -4.10 21.02
CA LEU A 180 -22.51 -4.57 22.40
C LEU A 180 -21.23 -4.22 23.18
N SER A 181 -21.38 -3.67 24.38
CA SER A 181 -20.25 -3.29 25.24
C SER A 181 -19.28 -4.46 25.49
N GLU A 182 -19.79 -5.68 25.61
CA GLU A 182 -18.95 -6.87 25.84
C GLU A 182 -18.01 -7.16 24.66
N GLN A 183 -18.48 -6.96 23.43
CA GLN A 183 -17.65 -7.16 22.24
C GLN A 183 -16.46 -6.20 22.21
N LEU A 184 -16.65 -4.96 22.70
CA LEU A 184 -15.58 -3.97 22.83
C LEU A 184 -14.64 -4.29 23.99
N LYS A 185 -15.15 -4.77 25.12
CA LYS A 185 -14.34 -5.16 26.28
C LYS A 185 -13.37 -6.30 25.97
N ASN A 186 -13.76 -7.27 25.14
CA ASN A 186 -12.91 -8.41 24.78
C ASN A 186 -11.58 -8.00 24.12
N TYR A 187 -11.48 -6.80 23.54
CA TYR A 187 -10.22 -6.27 23.01
C TYR A 187 -9.23 -5.83 24.12
N PHE A 188 -9.71 -5.72 25.36
CA PHE A 188 -8.95 -5.27 26.52
C PHE A 188 -8.68 -6.39 27.53
N ASP A 189 -8.92 -7.66 27.17
CA ASP A 189 -8.64 -8.81 28.04
C ASP A 189 -7.15 -8.87 28.44
N SER A 190 -6.25 -8.61 27.49
CA SER A 190 -4.79 -8.52 27.75
C SER A 190 -4.42 -7.42 28.74
N VAL A 191 -5.13 -6.28 28.69
CA VAL A 191 -4.96 -5.14 29.60
C VAL A 191 -5.46 -5.49 31.01
N MET A 192 -6.53 -6.28 31.10
CA MET A 192 -7.11 -6.72 32.37
C MET A 192 -6.31 -7.83 33.05
N ASP A 193 -5.66 -8.69 32.26
CA ASP A 193 -4.83 -9.79 32.74
C ASP A 193 -3.44 -9.34 33.24
N GLU A 194 -3.00 -8.13 32.87
CA GLU A 194 -1.72 -7.57 33.32
C GLU A 194 -1.74 -7.22 34.82
N LYS A 195 -0.78 -7.80 35.56
CA LYS A 195 -0.60 -7.52 37.00
C LYS A 195 -0.15 -6.09 37.28
N VAL A 196 0.65 -5.53 36.38
CA VAL A 196 1.13 -4.14 36.39
C VAL A 196 1.01 -3.65 34.96
N LEU A 197 0.17 -2.64 34.75
CA LEU A 197 -0.17 -2.19 33.40
C LEU A 197 1.04 -1.54 32.72
N ASN A 198 1.40 -2.02 31.53
CA ASN A 198 2.28 -1.30 30.62
C ASN A 198 1.48 -0.49 29.60
N GLU A 199 1.97 0.72 29.27
CA GLU A 199 1.40 1.60 28.25
C GLU A 199 1.27 0.91 26.90
N SER A 200 2.24 0.06 26.50
CA SER A 200 2.20 -0.62 25.21
C SER A 200 0.97 -1.51 25.05
N THR A 201 0.59 -2.24 26.09
CA THR A 201 -0.53 -3.19 26.06
C THR A 201 -1.86 -2.45 25.93
N LEU A 202 -2.01 -1.32 26.64
CA LEU A 202 -3.19 -0.46 26.50
C LEU A 202 -3.23 0.22 25.13
N GLU A 203 -2.09 0.72 24.64
CA GLU A 203 -1.98 1.34 23.31
C GLU A 203 -2.37 0.35 22.21
N GLU A 204 -1.85 -0.88 22.24
CA GLU A 204 -2.18 -1.91 21.27
C GLU A 204 -3.68 -2.23 21.24
N ALA A 205 -4.31 -2.41 22.40
CA ALA A 205 -5.76 -2.66 22.50
C ALA A 205 -6.58 -1.48 21.95
N LEU A 206 -6.17 -0.23 22.25
CA LEU A 206 -6.82 0.97 21.72
C LEU A 206 -6.65 1.11 20.20
N LEU A 207 -5.48 0.75 19.67
CA LEU A 207 -5.24 0.76 18.22
C LEU A 207 -6.01 -0.34 17.50
N GLU A 208 -6.25 -1.50 18.14
CA GLU A 208 -7.03 -2.59 17.55
C GLU A 208 -8.52 -2.25 17.49
N VAL A 209 -9.09 -1.69 18.56
CA VAL A 209 -10.52 -1.32 18.55
C VAL A 209 -10.81 -0.12 17.62
N ASN A 210 -9.84 0.80 17.46
CA ASN A 210 -9.96 1.92 16.52
C ASN A 210 -9.67 1.54 15.05
N ASP A 211 -9.16 0.34 14.79
CA ASP A 211 -9.03 -0.22 13.44
C ASP A 211 -10.38 -0.72 12.90
N LEU A 212 -11.37 -0.92 13.79
CA LEU A 212 -12.70 -1.40 13.42
C LEU A 212 -13.44 -0.34 12.62
N MET A 213 -13.94 -0.74 11.44
CA MET A 213 -14.69 0.17 10.58
C MET A 213 -15.95 0.66 11.29
N GLY A 214 -16.19 1.97 11.26
CA GLY A 214 -17.35 2.57 11.91
C GLY A 214 -17.19 2.80 13.41
N VAL A 215 -16.05 2.49 14.03
CA VAL A 215 -15.85 2.62 15.47
C VAL A 215 -14.73 3.61 15.77
N ARG A 216 -14.97 4.53 16.70
CA ARG A 216 -13.91 5.29 17.36
C ARG A 216 -14.04 5.17 18.87
N VAL A 217 -12.93 4.90 19.54
CA VAL A 217 -12.86 4.74 20.99
C VAL A 217 -11.82 5.69 21.57
N ARG A 218 -12.24 6.45 22.57
CA ARG A 218 -11.35 7.23 23.44
C ARG A 218 -11.31 6.59 24.82
N SER A 219 -10.12 6.54 25.42
CA SER A 219 -9.93 6.02 26.77
C SER A 219 -9.90 7.13 27.81
N VAL A 220 -10.60 6.93 28.93
CA VAL A 220 -10.56 7.79 30.12
C VAL A 220 -10.23 6.93 31.33
N LEU A 221 -9.18 7.29 32.06
CA LEU A 221 -8.77 6.56 33.26
C LEU A 221 -9.31 7.25 34.51
N LYS A 222 -9.96 6.48 35.39
CA LYS A 222 -10.51 6.97 36.65
C LYS A 222 -9.95 6.13 37.82
N PRO A 223 -9.76 6.72 39.01
CA PRO A 223 -9.50 5.94 40.22
C PRO A 223 -10.63 4.92 40.46
N ASN A 224 -10.26 3.75 40.98
CA ASN A 224 -11.20 2.70 41.35
C ASN A 224 -11.21 2.51 42.89
N ASP A 225 -12.23 1.83 43.42
CA ASP A 225 -12.40 1.67 44.88
C ASP A 225 -11.29 0.82 45.53
N VAL A 226 -10.67 -0.08 44.75
CA VAL A 226 -9.57 -0.93 45.21
C VAL A 226 -8.23 -0.20 45.00
N PRO A 227 -7.43 0.07 46.06
CA PRO A 227 -6.13 0.70 45.92
C PRO A 227 -5.21 -0.05 44.96
N GLY A 228 -4.47 0.70 44.14
CA GLY A 228 -3.60 0.15 43.10
C GLY A 228 -4.32 -0.28 41.84
N THR A 229 -5.63 -0.07 41.75
CA THR A 229 -6.40 -0.32 40.52
C THR A 229 -7.02 0.96 39.96
N SER A 230 -7.16 1.02 38.65
CA SER A 230 -7.87 2.07 37.91
C SER A 230 -9.02 1.48 37.09
N GLN A 231 -10.06 2.26 36.87
CA GLN A 231 -11.12 1.95 35.92
C GLN A 231 -10.76 2.54 34.55
N LEU A 232 -10.82 1.71 33.51
CA LEU A 232 -10.71 2.12 32.12
C LEU A 232 -12.10 2.39 31.54
N GLY A 233 -12.43 3.66 31.33
CA GLY A 233 -13.62 4.09 30.62
C GLY A 233 -13.36 4.17 29.12
N LEU A 234 -14.18 3.49 28.32
CA LEU A 234 -14.18 3.54 26.87
C LEU A 234 -15.37 4.41 26.42
N GLU A 235 -15.06 5.58 25.87
CA GLU A 235 -16.03 6.47 25.23
C GLU A 235 -16.05 6.14 23.74
N VAL A 236 -17.18 5.60 23.28
CA VAL A 236 -17.35 5.08 21.92
C VAL A 236 -18.17 6.07 21.11
N LYS A 237 -17.73 6.32 19.87
CA LYS A 237 -18.51 7.00 18.84
C LYS A 237 -18.65 6.05 17.65
N GLU A 238 -19.88 5.68 17.33
CA GLU A 238 -20.21 4.91 16.14
C GLU A 238 -20.38 5.85 14.92
N SER A 239 -19.95 5.37 13.76
CA SER A 239 -20.02 6.04 12.44
C SER A 239 -20.35 5.00 11.37
N SER A 240 -20.61 5.44 10.13
CA SER A 240 -20.93 4.52 9.04
C SER A 240 -19.83 3.46 8.86
N ASP A 241 -20.24 2.19 8.96
CA ASP A 241 -19.45 1.01 8.61
C ASP A 241 -19.60 0.64 7.11
N LEU A 242 -20.20 1.53 6.32
CA LEU A 242 -20.35 1.41 4.88
C LEU A 242 -19.54 2.50 4.17
N SER A 243 -18.74 2.08 3.20
CA SER A 243 -18.09 2.98 2.24
C SER A 243 -18.39 2.53 0.82
N PHE A 244 -18.68 3.51 -0.03
CA PHE A 244 -19.02 3.28 -1.43
C PHE A 244 -18.26 4.26 -2.31
N SER A 245 -17.76 3.79 -3.46
CA SER A 245 -17.13 4.68 -4.43
C SER A 245 -17.54 4.35 -5.86
N ILE A 246 -17.65 5.39 -6.67
CA ILE A 246 -17.73 5.28 -8.13
C ILE A 246 -16.51 5.98 -8.69
N ASP A 247 -15.83 5.32 -9.61
CA ASP A 247 -14.64 5.83 -10.26
C ASP A 247 -14.72 5.68 -11.78
N GLY A 248 -13.98 6.51 -12.50
CA GLY A 248 -13.79 6.40 -13.93
C GLY A 248 -12.35 6.76 -14.29
N ASP A 249 -11.76 6.01 -15.21
CA ASP A 249 -10.40 6.25 -15.69
C ASP A 249 -10.25 5.90 -17.18
N ASN A 250 -9.11 6.27 -17.77
CA ASN A 250 -8.74 5.87 -19.12
C ASN A 250 -7.49 4.96 -19.18
N PHE A 251 -7.24 4.18 -18.13
CA PHE A 251 -6.02 3.38 -17.99
C PHE A 251 -6.09 2.02 -18.69
N GLY A 252 -7.22 1.71 -19.32
CA GLY A 252 -7.42 0.47 -20.06
C GLY A 252 -6.62 0.40 -21.36
N SER A 253 -6.61 -0.78 -21.97
CA SER A 253 -5.89 -1.05 -23.21
C SER A 253 -6.70 -0.62 -24.43
N ARG A 254 -6.01 -0.28 -25.53
CA ARG A 254 -6.63 -0.06 -26.85
C ARG A 254 -7.51 -1.24 -27.28
N PHE A 255 -7.15 -2.46 -26.92
CA PHE A 255 -7.84 -3.67 -27.37
C PHE A 255 -8.97 -4.13 -26.43
N THR A 256 -8.93 -3.75 -25.15
CA THR A 256 -9.95 -4.14 -24.16
C THR A 256 -10.83 -2.99 -23.70
N GLY A 257 -10.58 -1.79 -24.19
CA GLY A 257 -11.30 -0.57 -23.88
C GLY A 257 -10.47 0.34 -23.00
N ARG A 258 -10.26 1.58 -23.47
CA ARG A 258 -9.42 2.56 -22.78
C ARG A 258 -10.16 3.14 -21.59
N GLN A 259 -11.43 3.50 -21.79
CA GLN A 259 -12.26 4.12 -20.76
C GLN A 259 -12.86 3.04 -19.88
N ARG A 260 -12.75 3.19 -18.56
CA ARG A 260 -13.28 2.26 -17.57
C ARG A 260 -14.11 3.00 -16.55
N VAL A 261 -15.18 2.37 -16.12
CA VAL A 261 -15.99 2.80 -14.96
C VAL A 261 -15.94 1.70 -13.92
N GLY A 262 -15.67 2.08 -12.69
CA GLY A 262 -15.57 1.23 -11.53
C GLY A 262 -16.59 1.57 -10.45
N VAL A 263 -17.01 0.54 -9.71
CA VAL A 263 -17.77 0.70 -8.47
C VAL A 263 -17.10 -0.13 -7.38
N SER A 264 -16.93 0.46 -6.20
CA SER A 264 -16.39 -0.23 -5.02
C SER A 264 -17.36 -0.11 -3.85
N LEU A 265 -17.47 -1.19 -3.08
CA LEU A 265 -18.28 -1.26 -1.86
C LEU A 265 -17.45 -1.91 -0.78
N ILE A 266 -17.41 -1.31 0.41
CA ILE A 266 -16.85 -1.90 1.61
C ILE A 266 -17.90 -1.81 2.71
N LYS A 267 -18.22 -2.94 3.33
CA LYS A 267 -19.12 -3.01 4.47
C LYS A 267 -18.39 -3.73 5.61
N GLY A 268 -18.18 -3.04 6.72
CA GLY A 268 -17.70 -3.63 7.96
C GLY A 268 -18.86 -4.23 8.78
N ASN A 269 -18.51 -5.04 9.76
CA ASN A 269 -19.41 -5.53 10.81
C ASN A 269 -20.69 -6.21 10.26
N LEU A 270 -20.55 -7.00 9.19
CA LEU A 270 -21.66 -7.66 8.51
C LEU A 270 -22.21 -8.86 9.29
N LEU A 271 -21.34 -9.74 9.82
CA LEU A 271 -21.74 -10.90 10.62
C LEU A 271 -21.20 -10.84 12.05
N VAL A 272 -19.97 -10.36 12.22
CA VAL A 272 -19.30 -10.18 13.51
C VAL A 272 -18.57 -8.83 13.54
N LEU A 273 -18.39 -8.27 14.74
CA LEU A 273 -17.63 -7.03 14.91
C LEU A 273 -16.20 -7.21 14.37
N GLY A 274 -15.78 -6.33 13.46
CA GLY A 274 -14.46 -6.33 12.84
C GLY A 274 -14.32 -7.12 11.55
N ASP A 275 -15.34 -7.86 11.12
CA ASP A 275 -15.32 -8.43 9.77
C ASP A 275 -15.52 -7.35 8.69
N GLN A 276 -15.13 -7.69 7.46
CA GLN A 276 -15.22 -6.76 6.33
C GLN A 276 -15.53 -7.50 5.04
N PHE A 277 -16.63 -7.12 4.40
CA PHE A 277 -16.93 -7.45 3.01
C PHE A 277 -16.42 -6.34 2.09
N SER A 278 -15.83 -6.71 0.96
CA SER A 278 -15.41 -5.78 -0.08
C SER A 278 -15.82 -6.29 -1.45
N PHE A 279 -16.29 -5.39 -2.31
CA PHE A 279 -16.64 -5.68 -3.70
C PHE A 279 -16.06 -4.61 -4.62
N ARG A 280 -15.58 -5.01 -5.80
CA ARG A 280 -15.17 -4.14 -6.90
C ARG A 280 -15.72 -4.67 -8.21
N GLY A 281 -16.42 -3.82 -8.96
CA GLY A 281 -16.80 -4.08 -10.34
C GLY A 281 -16.14 -3.07 -11.27
N ILE A 282 -15.69 -3.50 -12.45
CA ILE A 282 -15.17 -2.62 -13.50
C ILE A 282 -15.77 -3.04 -14.85
N ARG A 283 -16.14 -2.05 -15.65
CA ARG A 283 -16.55 -2.22 -17.06
C ARG A 283 -15.86 -1.21 -17.94
N SER A 284 -15.38 -1.65 -19.11
CA SER A 284 -14.79 -0.77 -20.12
C SER A 284 -15.81 -0.25 -21.14
N ASP A 285 -15.38 0.68 -21.99
CA ASP A 285 -16.05 1.12 -23.21
C ASP A 285 -16.06 0.07 -24.35
N LEU A 286 -15.20 -0.95 -24.29
CA LEU A 286 -15.31 -2.18 -25.09
C LEU A 286 -15.90 -3.33 -24.24
N ASP A 287 -15.76 -4.58 -24.69
CA ASP A 287 -16.31 -5.75 -24.00
C ASP A 287 -15.33 -6.33 -22.96
N GLN A 288 -14.85 -5.53 -22.00
CA GLN A 288 -14.13 -6.00 -20.81
C GLN A 288 -14.99 -5.81 -19.55
N LYS A 289 -15.10 -6.89 -18.78
CA LYS A 289 -15.80 -6.96 -17.49
C LYS A 289 -14.88 -7.56 -16.44
N PHE A 290 -14.90 -6.99 -15.25
CA PHE A 290 -14.16 -7.48 -14.09
C PHE A 290 -15.02 -7.37 -12.83
N GLY A 291 -14.97 -8.39 -12.00
CA GLY A 291 -15.62 -8.41 -10.69
C GLY A 291 -14.72 -9.07 -9.67
N ALA A 292 -14.61 -8.49 -8.49
CA ALA A 292 -13.90 -9.07 -7.35
C ALA A 292 -14.69 -8.87 -6.07
N ALA A 293 -14.73 -9.90 -5.23
CA ALA A 293 -15.28 -9.84 -3.89
C ALA A 293 -14.31 -10.47 -2.89
N SER A 294 -14.27 -9.94 -1.68
CA SER A 294 -13.52 -10.55 -0.58
C SER A 294 -14.23 -10.39 0.76
N TYR A 295 -14.02 -11.36 1.64
CA TYR A 295 -14.48 -11.33 3.02
C TYR A 295 -13.30 -11.55 3.97
N ARG A 296 -13.15 -10.65 4.93
CA ARG A 296 -12.14 -10.71 6.00
C ARG A 296 -12.85 -11.02 7.30
N ILE A 297 -12.37 -12.04 8.01
CA ILE A 297 -12.93 -12.52 9.27
C ILE A 297 -11.86 -12.41 10.36
N PRO A 298 -12.08 -11.64 11.43
CA PRO A 298 -11.17 -11.65 12.58
C PRO A 298 -11.27 -13.02 13.27
N LEU A 299 -10.13 -13.70 13.43
CA LEU A 299 -10.04 -14.99 14.11
C LEU A 299 -9.61 -14.87 15.58
N SER A 300 -9.03 -13.72 15.96
CA SER A 300 -8.57 -13.45 17.33
C SER A 300 -8.41 -11.94 17.55
N ASN A 301 -8.54 -11.48 18.80
CA ASN A 301 -8.21 -10.12 19.25
C ASN A 301 -6.70 -9.89 19.42
N LYS A 302 -5.91 -10.50 18.55
CA LYS A 302 -4.44 -10.37 18.45
C LYS A 302 -4.03 -10.08 17.01
N GLY A 303 -4.96 -9.54 16.21
CA GLY A 303 -4.77 -9.23 14.79
C GLY A 303 -4.61 -10.42 13.84
N THR A 304 -5.07 -11.62 14.21
CA THR A 304 -5.16 -12.76 13.27
C THR A 304 -6.45 -12.69 12.47
N GLU A 305 -6.37 -12.79 11.15
CA GLU A 305 -7.52 -12.67 10.25
C GLU A 305 -7.48 -13.72 9.14
N LEU A 306 -8.65 -14.23 8.75
CA LEU A 306 -8.85 -15.03 7.54
C LEU A 306 -9.40 -14.15 6.43
N ARG A 307 -8.83 -14.22 5.24
CA ARG A 307 -9.34 -13.56 4.04
C ARG A 307 -9.69 -14.59 2.97
N LEU A 308 -10.92 -14.53 2.50
CA LEU A 308 -11.43 -15.25 1.34
C LEU A 308 -11.67 -14.26 0.21
N ALA A 309 -11.14 -14.51 -0.98
CA ALA A 309 -11.39 -13.64 -2.12
C ALA A 309 -11.63 -14.41 -3.41
N TYR A 310 -12.49 -13.87 -4.26
CA TYR A 310 -12.75 -14.36 -5.60
C TYR A 310 -12.77 -13.20 -6.58
N ALA A 311 -12.10 -13.36 -7.72
CA ALA A 311 -12.13 -12.40 -8.81
C ALA A 311 -12.32 -13.12 -10.15
N PHE A 312 -13.06 -12.49 -11.05
CA PHE A 312 -13.23 -12.95 -12.42
C PHE A 312 -13.08 -11.80 -13.40
N SER A 313 -12.59 -12.10 -14.60
CA SER A 313 -12.59 -11.18 -15.72
C SER A 313 -12.97 -11.91 -17.01
N ASN A 314 -13.67 -11.20 -17.89
CA ASN A 314 -13.96 -11.65 -19.24
C ASN A 314 -13.73 -10.47 -20.18
N ASN A 315 -13.09 -10.73 -21.31
CA ASN A 315 -12.91 -9.74 -22.35
C ASN A 315 -13.01 -10.31 -23.77
N LYS A 316 -13.45 -9.46 -24.71
CA LYS A 316 -13.22 -9.64 -26.15
C LYS A 316 -12.36 -8.50 -26.68
N LEU A 317 -11.44 -8.83 -27.58
CA LEU A 317 -10.54 -7.87 -28.20
C LEU A 317 -11.25 -7.12 -29.32
N GLY A 318 -11.26 -5.80 -29.23
CA GLY A 318 -11.78 -4.90 -30.26
C GLY A 318 -10.67 -4.32 -31.14
N ASP A 319 -10.97 -3.15 -31.72
CA ASP A 319 -10.05 -2.41 -32.59
C ASP A 319 -9.57 -3.28 -33.78
N THR A 320 -8.30 -3.15 -34.17
CA THR A 320 -7.65 -3.94 -35.23
C THR A 320 -7.65 -5.45 -35.01
N LEU A 321 -8.02 -5.95 -33.81
CA LEU A 321 -8.09 -7.39 -33.49
C LEU A 321 -9.53 -7.92 -33.46
N ASN A 322 -10.54 -7.09 -33.73
CA ASN A 322 -11.95 -7.48 -33.67
C ASN A 322 -12.29 -8.64 -34.63
N ASN A 323 -11.67 -8.65 -35.82
CA ASN A 323 -11.81 -9.72 -36.81
C ASN A 323 -11.26 -11.08 -36.35
N LEU A 324 -10.37 -11.09 -35.35
CA LEU A 324 -9.81 -12.33 -34.81
C LEU A 324 -10.77 -13.05 -33.87
N ASN A 325 -11.90 -12.44 -33.48
CA ASN A 325 -12.80 -12.98 -32.44
C ASN A 325 -12.02 -13.50 -31.23
N ALA A 326 -11.00 -12.74 -30.82
CA ALA A 326 -10.07 -13.10 -29.78
C ALA A 326 -10.46 -12.47 -28.44
N GLY A 327 -9.98 -13.02 -27.34
CA GLY A 327 -10.32 -12.56 -26.01
C GLY A 327 -9.80 -13.49 -24.94
N GLY A 328 -10.30 -13.32 -23.72
CA GLY A 328 -9.92 -14.20 -22.63
C GLY A 328 -10.80 -14.12 -21.40
N ASN A 329 -10.58 -15.09 -20.52
CA ASN A 329 -11.27 -15.28 -19.26
C ASN A 329 -10.27 -15.49 -18.14
N SER A 330 -10.56 -14.96 -16.94
CA SER A 330 -9.81 -15.27 -15.74
C SER A 330 -10.75 -15.62 -14.58
N SER A 331 -10.29 -16.54 -13.72
CA SER A 331 -10.88 -16.79 -12.40
C SER A 331 -9.78 -16.98 -11.37
N ILE A 332 -9.89 -16.26 -10.26
CA ILE A 332 -8.87 -16.20 -9.22
C ILE A 332 -9.58 -16.39 -7.88
N MET A 333 -9.08 -17.33 -7.09
CA MET A 333 -9.51 -17.58 -5.72
C MET A 333 -8.30 -17.49 -4.80
N ASP A 334 -8.40 -16.65 -3.78
CA ASP A 334 -7.37 -16.47 -2.76
C ASP A 334 -7.91 -16.86 -1.39
N LEU A 335 -7.14 -17.67 -0.67
CA LEU A 335 -7.34 -18.02 0.73
C LEU A 335 -6.10 -17.57 1.49
N GLU A 336 -6.23 -16.60 2.38
CA GLU A 336 -5.09 -15.99 3.07
C GLU A 336 -5.33 -15.93 4.58
N ILE A 337 -4.31 -16.24 5.37
CA ILE A 337 -4.26 -15.98 6.81
C ILE A 337 -3.28 -14.85 7.03
N ASN A 338 -3.75 -13.78 7.67
CA ASN A 338 -2.96 -12.62 8.03
C ASN A 338 -2.72 -12.60 9.54
N GLN A 339 -1.49 -12.33 9.96
CA GLN A 339 -1.09 -12.21 11.34
C GLN A 339 -0.40 -10.86 11.56
N LEU A 340 -0.94 -10.03 12.43
CA LEU A 340 -0.24 -8.88 12.96
C LEU A 340 0.97 -9.35 13.78
N LEU A 341 2.18 -8.90 13.43
CA LEU A 341 3.41 -9.25 14.13
C LEU A 341 3.81 -8.21 15.16
N PHE A 342 3.59 -6.93 14.83
CA PHE A 342 3.98 -5.80 15.65
C PHE A 342 3.16 -4.57 15.29
N ARG A 343 2.80 -3.75 16.30
CA ARG A 343 2.11 -2.48 16.10
C ARG A 343 2.48 -1.47 17.17
N ASN A 344 2.67 -0.23 16.76
CA ASN A 344 2.61 0.95 17.61
C ASN A 344 2.08 2.14 16.78
N ARG A 345 2.01 3.34 17.38
CA ARG A 345 1.63 4.59 16.69
C ARG A 345 2.35 4.89 15.37
N GLN A 346 3.59 4.43 15.19
CA GLN A 346 4.41 4.78 14.03
C GLN A 346 4.59 3.62 13.05
N SER A 347 4.42 2.37 13.49
CA SER A 347 4.83 1.20 12.75
C SER A 347 3.81 0.07 12.90
N ARG A 348 3.54 -0.63 11.80
CA ARG A 348 2.70 -1.82 11.76
C ARG A 348 3.35 -2.83 10.84
N PHE A 349 3.61 -4.04 11.33
CA PHE A 349 4.15 -5.14 10.53
C PHE A 349 3.23 -6.34 10.61
N TRP A 350 3.06 -7.03 9.48
CA TRP A 350 2.21 -8.19 9.38
C TRP A 350 2.82 -9.25 8.47
N MET A 351 2.40 -10.49 8.68
CA MET A 351 2.73 -11.63 7.85
C MET A 351 1.46 -12.19 7.25
N THR A 352 1.52 -12.60 6.00
CA THR A 352 0.39 -13.26 5.32
C THR A 352 0.87 -14.56 4.70
N ALA A 353 0.18 -15.66 5.03
CA ALA A 353 0.33 -16.94 4.36
C ALA A 353 -0.88 -17.16 3.45
N GLY A 354 -0.66 -17.56 2.20
CA GLY A 354 -1.72 -17.62 1.20
C GLY A 354 -1.69 -18.88 0.35
N PHE A 355 -2.87 -19.32 -0.08
CA PHE A 355 -3.07 -20.28 -1.16
C PHE A 355 -3.87 -19.62 -2.29
N HIS A 356 -3.33 -19.71 -3.50
CA HIS A 356 -3.87 -19.03 -4.67
C HIS A 356 -4.23 -20.04 -5.76
N ARG A 357 -5.47 -19.97 -6.25
CA ARG A 357 -5.95 -20.72 -7.41
C ARG A 357 -6.31 -19.74 -8.52
N ARG A 358 -5.49 -19.71 -9.57
CA ARG A 358 -5.68 -18.82 -10.73
C ARG A 358 -5.81 -19.63 -12.01
N ASN A 359 -6.82 -19.34 -12.81
CA ASN A 359 -7.03 -19.92 -14.13
C ASN A 359 -7.15 -18.77 -15.14
N PHE A 360 -6.48 -18.89 -16.27
CA PHE A 360 -6.52 -17.92 -17.36
C PHE A 360 -6.70 -18.67 -18.67
N GLU A 361 -7.68 -18.26 -19.46
CA GLU A 361 -7.93 -18.81 -20.78
C GLU A 361 -7.88 -17.68 -21.80
N ASN A 362 -7.19 -17.88 -22.92
CA ASN A 362 -7.30 -17.00 -24.08
C ASN A 362 -7.86 -17.80 -25.25
N PHE A 363 -8.63 -17.12 -26.10
CA PHE A 363 -9.20 -17.71 -27.30
C PHE A 363 -8.96 -16.83 -28.52
N THR A 364 -8.99 -17.44 -29.70
CA THR A 364 -8.87 -16.79 -31.00
C THR A 364 -9.73 -17.57 -31.99
N GLN A 365 -10.56 -16.87 -32.77
CA GLN A 365 -11.55 -17.47 -33.66
C GLN A 365 -12.47 -18.48 -32.96
N GLY A 366 -12.78 -18.25 -31.67
CA GLY A 366 -13.60 -19.14 -30.85
C GLY A 366 -12.91 -20.43 -30.38
N LEU A 367 -11.64 -20.64 -30.72
CA LEU A 367 -10.83 -21.76 -30.24
C LEU A 367 -9.91 -21.33 -29.11
N THR A 368 -9.76 -22.17 -28.08
CA THR A 368 -8.82 -21.93 -26.98
C THR A 368 -7.39 -21.90 -27.52
N SER A 369 -6.73 -20.74 -27.41
CA SER A 369 -5.34 -20.54 -27.81
C SER A 369 -4.38 -20.76 -26.65
N SER A 370 -4.84 -20.53 -25.41
CA SER A 370 -4.12 -20.93 -24.20
C SER A 370 -5.07 -21.19 -23.03
N ASP A 371 -4.71 -22.13 -22.17
CA ASP A 371 -5.36 -22.43 -20.89
C ASP A 371 -4.25 -22.59 -19.87
N ASP A 372 -4.06 -21.61 -18.99
CA ASP A 372 -3.08 -21.61 -17.91
C ASP A 372 -3.75 -21.83 -16.56
N LYS A 373 -3.24 -22.79 -15.79
CA LYS A 373 -3.76 -23.15 -14.46
C LYS A 373 -2.61 -23.07 -13.49
N ILE A 374 -2.70 -22.13 -12.56
CA ILE A 374 -1.65 -21.83 -11.59
C ILE A 374 -2.22 -22.04 -10.20
N ARG A 375 -1.54 -22.88 -9.42
CA ARG A 375 -1.80 -23.08 -7.99
C ARG A 375 -0.53 -22.67 -7.27
N ALA A 376 -0.61 -21.90 -6.21
CA ALA A 376 0.59 -21.45 -5.52
C ALA A 376 0.35 -21.26 -4.04
N PHE A 377 1.39 -21.55 -3.24
CA PHE A 377 1.49 -21.02 -1.89
C PHE A 377 2.28 -19.72 -1.91
N SER A 378 1.93 -18.80 -1.02
CA SER A 378 2.68 -17.58 -0.81
C SER A 378 2.93 -17.32 0.67
N LEU A 379 4.04 -16.65 0.95
CA LEU A 379 4.36 -16.07 2.24
C LEU A 379 4.80 -14.64 2.00
N SER A 380 4.17 -13.67 2.65
CA SER A 380 4.55 -12.26 2.55
C SER A 380 4.76 -11.61 3.90
N LEU A 381 5.72 -10.70 3.95
CA LEU A 381 5.94 -9.77 5.05
C LEU A 381 5.63 -8.37 4.54
N GLY A 382 4.71 -7.68 5.22
CA GLY A 382 4.29 -6.32 4.90
C GLY A 382 4.50 -5.39 6.08
N GLY A 383 4.63 -4.09 5.78
CA GLY A 383 4.78 -3.09 6.81
C GLY A 383 4.38 -1.69 6.38
N ARG A 384 3.95 -0.89 7.36
CA ARG A 384 3.89 0.56 7.32
C ARG A 384 4.80 1.10 8.42
N MET A 385 5.58 2.13 8.13
CA MET A 385 6.41 2.82 9.10
C MET A 385 6.41 4.33 8.84
N GLN A 386 6.29 5.11 9.90
CA GLN A 386 6.57 6.54 9.91
C GLN A 386 7.89 6.77 10.65
N ASP A 387 8.81 7.49 10.00
CA ASP A 387 10.12 7.79 10.58
C ASP A 387 10.23 9.23 11.08
N SER A 388 11.33 9.51 11.79
CA SER A 388 11.66 10.82 12.34
C SER A 388 11.94 11.90 11.29
N PHE A 389 12.12 11.52 10.02
CA PHE A 389 12.30 12.44 8.89
C PHE A 389 10.98 12.81 8.22
N TYR A 390 9.85 12.66 8.92
CA TYR A 390 8.50 12.92 8.39
C TYR A 390 8.16 12.10 7.13
N GLY A 391 8.82 10.95 6.96
CA GLY A 391 8.53 10.02 5.89
C GLY A 391 7.55 8.95 6.33
N GLN A 392 6.62 8.59 5.45
CA GLN A 392 5.77 7.41 5.61
C GLN A 392 6.10 6.39 4.52
N THR A 393 6.50 5.20 4.93
CA THR A 393 6.87 4.10 4.03
C THR A 393 5.91 2.95 4.21
N PHE A 394 5.49 2.39 3.08
CA PHE A 394 4.65 1.20 2.99
C PHE A 394 5.38 0.23 2.09
N GLY A 395 5.34 -1.06 2.39
CA GLY A 395 5.90 -2.05 1.49
C GLY A 395 5.56 -3.47 1.88
N GLN A 396 5.81 -4.36 0.93
CA GLN A 396 5.70 -5.79 1.16
C GLN A 396 6.72 -6.55 0.31
N ILE A 397 7.16 -7.68 0.83
CA ILE A 397 7.93 -8.68 0.11
C ILE A 397 7.13 -9.98 0.17
N ARG A 398 6.97 -10.65 -0.97
CA ARG A 398 6.20 -11.89 -1.10
C ARG A 398 7.03 -12.95 -1.81
N LEU A 399 7.18 -14.10 -1.16
CA LEU A 399 7.69 -15.31 -1.76
C LEU A 399 6.51 -16.13 -2.26
N ASN A 400 6.49 -16.48 -3.54
CA ASN A 400 5.46 -17.31 -4.17
C ASN A 400 6.09 -18.60 -4.68
N LYS A 401 5.49 -19.74 -4.37
CA LYS A 401 5.86 -21.03 -4.94
C LYS A 401 4.68 -21.67 -5.66
N GLY A 402 4.81 -21.76 -6.97
CA GLY A 402 3.88 -22.49 -7.83
C GLY A 402 3.90 -23.99 -7.58
N LEU A 403 2.73 -24.60 -7.72
CA LEU A 403 2.44 -26.03 -7.64
C LEU A 403 2.01 -26.50 -9.02
N GLY A 404 2.58 -27.60 -9.51
CA GLY A 404 2.20 -28.17 -10.79
C GLY A 404 3.23 -29.15 -11.31
N LEU A 405 2.85 -29.85 -12.38
CA LEU A 405 3.74 -30.75 -13.09
C LEU A 405 4.85 -29.95 -13.78
N LYS A 406 6.09 -30.41 -13.65
CA LYS A 406 7.29 -29.83 -14.28
C LYS A 406 7.34 -30.17 -15.78
N ASN A 407 6.32 -29.79 -16.55
CA ASN A 407 6.26 -30.05 -17.98
C ASN A 407 6.32 -28.74 -18.77
N LYS A 408 7.47 -28.50 -19.42
CA LYS A 408 7.71 -27.33 -20.28
C LYS A 408 6.97 -27.42 -21.64
N ASN A 409 6.53 -28.61 -22.03
CA ASN A 409 5.92 -28.90 -23.34
C ASN A 409 4.41 -29.17 -23.23
N ARG A 410 3.75 -28.60 -22.21
CA ARG A 410 2.30 -28.73 -22.07
C ARG A 410 1.61 -28.05 -23.27
N PRO A 411 0.58 -28.67 -23.87
CA PRO A 411 -0.19 -27.99 -24.91
C PRO A 411 -0.92 -26.77 -24.33
N LEU A 412 -1.23 -25.79 -25.20
CA LEU A 412 -2.02 -24.60 -24.87
C LEU A 412 -1.42 -23.73 -23.75
N THR A 413 -0.09 -23.69 -23.60
CA THR A 413 0.57 -22.73 -22.71
C THR A 413 0.55 -21.34 -23.32
N SER A 414 0.29 -20.30 -22.52
CA SER A 414 0.34 -18.91 -22.99
C SER A 414 1.73 -18.45 -23.46
N ARG A 415 2.79 -19.10 -22.97
CA ARG A 415 4.18 -18.80 -23.30
C ARG A 415 4.97 -20.08 -23.49
N VAL A 416 5.65 -20.20 -24.64
CA VAL A 416 6.53 -21.33 -24.95
C VAL A 416 7.60 -21.48 -23.86
N GLY A 417 7.75 -22.69 -23.32
CA GLY A 417 8.69 -23.01 -22.25
C GLY A 417 8.32 -22.45 -20.86
N GLY A 418 7.24 -21.68 -20.76
CA GLY A 418 6.75 -21.10 -19.51
C GLY A 418 6.18 -22.16 -18.58
N ARG A 419 6.40 -22.00 -17.26
CA ARG A 419 5.89 -22.93 -16.26
C ARG A 419 5.18 -22.23 -15.11
N GLY A 420 4.19 -22.92 -14.56
CA GLY A 420 3.40 -22.48 -13.40
C GLY A 420 3.95 -22.92 -12.05
N ASP A 421 5.07 -23.67 -12.00
CA ASP A 421 5.70 -24.17 -10.76
C ASP A 421 6.87 -23.30 -10.25
N ALA A 422 6.95 -22.06 -10.73
CA ALA A 422 8.03 -21.14 -10.44
C ALA A 422 8.11 -20.78 -8.95
N LEU A 423 9.34 -20.64 -8.45
CA LEU A 423 9.63 -19.89 -7.23
C LEU A 423 9.88 -18.44 -7.64
N ARG A 424 9.12 -17.50 -7.06
CA ARG A 424 9.24 -16.08 -7.34
C ARG A 424 9.36 -15.28 -6.05
N LEU A 425 10.17 -14.24 -6.09
CA LEU A 425 10.23 -13.20 -5.07
C LEU A 425 9.70 -11.91 -5.68
N GLU A 426 8.67 -11.34 -5.07
CA GLU A 426 8.00 -10.11 -5.50
C GLU A 426 8.13 -9.08 -4.38
N GLY A 427 8.35 -7.81 -4.74
CA GLY A 427 8.52 -6.73 -3.78
C GLY A 427 7.87 -5.44 -4.28
N ASN A 428 7.27 -4.70 -3.36
CA ASN A 428 6.89 -3.31 -3.62
C ASN A 428 7.10 -2.44 -2.40
N PHE A 429 7.35 -1.16 -2.65
CA PHE A 429 7.31 -0.13 -1.63
C PHE A 429 6.82 1.20 -2.19
N THR A 430 6.26 2.02 -1.33
CA THR A 430 5.92 3.43 -1.58
C THR A 430 6.36 4.26 -0.38
N ARG A 431 7.10 5.33 -0.61
CA ARG A 431 7.46 6.32 0.39
C ARG A 431 6.85 7.67 0.04
N TYR A 432 6.15 8.26 0.99
CA TYR A 432 5.76 9.66 0.97
C TYR A 432 6.74 10.43 1.87
N GLN A 433 7.54 11.30 1.27
CA GLN A 433 8.54 12.11 1.96
C GLN A 433 8.06 13.56 2.01
N ASN A 434 7.67 14.05 3.18
CA ASN A 434 7.42 15.49 3.35
C ASN A 434 8.74 16.26 3.25
N LEU A 435 8.75 17.36 2.50
CA LEU A 435 9.95 18.20 2.32
C LEU A 435 10.01 19.38 3.29
N GLY A 436 8.93 19.68 4.01
CA GLY A 436 8.83 20.82 4.93
C GLY A 436 8.78 22.19 4.23
N ILE A 437 8.77 22.24 2.91
CA ILE A 437 8.76 23.46 2.11
C ILE A 437 7.45 23.52 1.32
N ALA A 438 6.71 24.62 1.47
CA ALA A 438 5.46 24.88 0.72
C ALA A 438 4.43 23.73 0.76
N ASN A 439 4.40 22.95 1.85
CA ASN A 439 3.57 21.73 1.98
C ASN A 439 3.78 20.71 0.84
N SER A 440 4.97 20.72 0.23
CA SER A 440 5.34 19.80 -0.85
C SER A 440 5.87 18.48 -0.30
N TYR A 441 5.73 17.43 -1.10
CA TYR A 441 6.21 16.10 -0.77
C TYR A 441 6.69 15.35 -2.02
N VAL A 442 7.54 14.35 -1.81
CA VAL A 442 8.01 13.44 -2.85
C VAL A 442 7.38 12.08 -2.62
N ILE A 443 6.88 11.47 -3.68
CA ILE A 443 6.45 10.08 -3.72
C ILE A 443 7.55 9.27 -4.42
N ILE A 444 8.03 8.23 -3.74
CA ILE A 444 8.98 7.27 -4.30
C ILE A 444 8.26 5.92 -4.35
N ARG A 445 8.24 5.26 -5.51
CA ARG A 445 7.65 3.93 -5.66
C ARG A 445 8.66 2.97 -6.27
N GLY A 446 8.64 1.73 -5.79
CA GLY A 446 9.40 0.64 -6.36
C GLY A 446 8.55 -0.62 -6.46
N LEU A 447 8.69 -1.33 -7.58
CA LEU A 447 8.10 -2.62 -7.87
C LEU A 447 9.21 -3.53 -8.39
N GLY A 448 9.23 -4.78 -7.96
CA GLY A 448 10.23 -5.75 -8.41
C GLY A 448 9.71 -7.17 -8.38
N GLN A 449 10.22 -7.99 -9.30
CA GLN A 449 9.99 -9.42 -9.34
C GLN A 449 11.24 -10.14 -9.81
N VAL A 450 11.58 -11.22 -9.14
CA VAL A 450 12.59 -12.19 -9.57
C VAL A 450 11.94 -13.57 -9.65
N SER A 451 12.21 -14.31 -10.72
CA SER A 451 11.74 -15.67 -10.90
C SER A 451 12.92 -16.60 -11.11
N ALA A 452 12.90 -17.78 -10.49
CA ALA A 452 13.95 -18.78 -10.66
C ALA A 452 13.93 -19.46 -12.04
N ILE A 453 12.84 -19.29 -12.79
CA ILE A 453 12.57 -20.00 -14.05
C ILE A 453 11.74 -19.12 -14.98
N ARG A 454 11.67 -19.51 -16.26
CA ARG A 454 10.71 -18.98 -17.23
C ARG A 454 9.26 -19.26 -16.81
N VAL A 455 8.44 -18.21 -16.73
CA VAL A 455 7.06 -18.25 -16.23
C VAL A 455 6.02 -18.20 -17.36
N LEU A 456 4.79 -18.60 -17.04
CA LEU A 456 3.62 -18.36 -17.90
C LEU A 456 3.29 -16.86 -17.97
N SER A 457 2.61 -16.40 -19.02
CA SER A 457 2.30 -14.97 -19.23
C SER A 457 1.64 -14.28 -18.03
N PRO A 458 0.65 -14.87 -17.31
CA PRO A 458 0.05 -14.24 -16.14
C PRO A 458 1.04 -13.96 -14.99
N ASP A 459 2.16 -14.68 -14.94
CA ASP A 459 3.19 -14.55 -13.91
C ASP A 459 4.35 -13.66 -14.33
N GLN A 460 4.41 -13.17 -15.57
CA GLN A 460 5.44 -12.22 -16.02
C GLN A 460 5.32 -10.86 -15.32
N PHE A 461 6.45 -10.21 -15.03
CA PHE A 461 6.48 -8.80 -14.66
C PHE A 461 6.26 -7.94 -15.91
N SER A 462 5.41 -6.92 -15.82
CA SER A 462 5.10 -6.03 -16.95
C SER A 462 5.42 -4.58 -16.61
N ILE A 463 5.85 -3.83 -17.63
CA ILE A 463 6.13 -2.39 -17.56
C ILE A 463 5.37 -1.67 -18.69
N GLY A 464 4.89 -0.47 -18.39
CA GLY A 464 4.06 0.36 -19.26
C GLY A 464 2.67 0.63 -18.68
N GLY A 465 2.20 1.88 -18.81
CA GLY A 465 0.90 2.36 -18.33
C GLY A 465 0.95 3.01 -16.95
N MET A 466 -0.21 3.49 -16.47
CA MET A 466 -0.33 4.30 -15.24
C MET A 466 0.27 3.62 -13.98
N GLY A 467 0.18 2.30 -13.87
CA GLY A 467 0.67 1.57 -12.69
C GLY A 467 2.18 1.34 -12.62
N THR A 468 2.92 1.62 -13.71
CA THR A 468 4.38 1.36 -13.79
C THR A 468 5.13 2.51 -14.45
N VAL A 469 5.19 2.55 -15.79
CA VAL A 469 5.91 3.57 -16.56
C VAL A 469 4.93 4.35 -17.43
N ARG A 470 4.59 5.56 -17.00
CA ARG A 470 3.69 6.47 -17.73
C ARG A 470 4.35 6.95 -19.03
N GLY A 471 3.52 7.28 -20.03
CA GLY A 471 3.95 7.62 -21.38
C GLY A 471 4.02 6.42 -22.34
N PHE A 472 3.74 5.22 -21.83
CA PHE A 472 3.66 3.98 -22.61
C PHE A 472 2.28 3.31 -22.45
N PRO A 473 1.84 2.50 -23.44
CA PRO A 473 0.65 1.67 -23.34
C PRO A 473 0.70 0.70 -22.16
N LEU A 474 -0.48 0.21 -21.77
CA LEU A 474 -0.64 -0.75 -20.69
C LEU A 474 0.12 -2.05 -20.99
N SER A 475 0.98 -2.51 -20.07
CA SER A 475 1.75 -3.76 -20.23
C SER A 475 2.55 -3.84 -21.54
N GLU A 476 3.15 -2.72 -21.94
CA GLU A 476 3.96 -2.58 -23.16
C GLU A 476 4.99 -3.71 -23.32
N PHE A 477 5.79 -3.94 -22.28
CA PHE A 477 6.78 -5.02 -22.26
C PHE A 477 6.59 -5.91 -21.03
N SER A 478 6.90 -7.20 -21.18
CA SER A 478 6.82 -8.19 -20.11
C SER A 478 8.04 -9.12 -20.10
N GLY A 479 8.38 -9.63 -18.92
CA GLY A 479 9.51 -10.54 -18.71
C GLY A 479 9.35 -11.41 -17.46
N ASP A 480 10.23 -12.38 -17.25
CA ASP A 480 10.16 -13.30 -16.11
C ASP A 480 10.57 -12.63 -14.80
N HIS A 481 11.50 -11.68 -14.90
CA HIS A 481 11.93 -10.82 -13.81
C HIS A 481 12.06 -9.38 -14.30
N GLY A 482 11.98 -8.42 -13.40
CA GLY A 482 11.97 -7.01 -13.75
C GLY A 482 11.77 -6.10 -12.55
N TYR A 483 11.93 -4.81 -12.80
CA TYR A 483 11.67 -3.76 -11.83
C TYR A 483 11.04 -2.54 -12.50
N ALA A 484 10.31 -1.76 -11.72
CA ALA A 484 9.83 -0.44 -12.08
C ALA A 484 9.99 0.50 -10.88
N GLY A 485 10.44 1.72 -11.14
CA GLY A 485 10.60 2.78 -10.16
C GLY A 485 9.95 4.07 -10.62
N SER A 486 9.40 4.83 -9.68
CA SER A 486 8.79 6.14 -9.94
C SER A 486 9.22 7.13 -8.87
N LEU A 487 9.58 8.33 -9.32
CA LEU A 487 9.83 9.50 -8.49
C LEU A 487 8.86 10.60 -8.90
N GLU A 488 8.04 11.08 -7.97
CA GLU A 488 7.02 12.09 -8.23
C GLU A 488 7.09 13.20 -7.19
N PHE A 489 7.39 14.42 -7.62
CA PHE A 489 7.34 15.62 -6.78
C PHE A 489 5.94 16.21 -6.86
N VAL A 490 5.33 16.45 -5.71
CA VAL A 490 3.97 17.03 -5.59
C VAL A 490 4.03 18.30 -4.76
N THR A 491 3.48 19.38 -5.31
CA THR A 491 3.30 20.66 -4.61
C THR A 491 1.84 21.10 -4.70
N PRO A 492 1.26 21.63 -3.62
CA PRO A 492 -0.01 22.32 -3.72
C PRO A 492 0.08 23.55 -4.63
N PHE A 493 -1.08 24.02 -5.11
CA PHE A 493 -1.15 25.25 -5.88
C PHE A 493 -0.62 26.44 -5.04
N PRO A 494 0.27 27.29 -5.60
CA PRO A 494 1.02 28.26 -4.79
C PRO A 494 0.18 29.42 -4.24
N PHE A 495 -1.02 29.65 -4.77
CA PHE A 495 -1.86 30.79 -4.39
C PHE A 495 -3.08 30.36 -3.55
N LYS A 496 -3.28 31.04 -2.42
CA LYS A 496 -4.41 30.82 -1.49
C LYS A 496 -5.68 31.56 -1.91
N TRP A 497 -6.04 31.48 -3.19
CA TRP A 497 -7.25 32.12 -3.68
C TRP A 497 -8.49 31.35 -3.23
N LYS A 498 -9.56 32.05 -2.89
CA LYS A 498 -10.85 31.41 -2.57
C LYS A 498 -11.34 30.65 -3.79
N SER A 499 -11.73 29.40 -3.62
CA SER A 499 -12.23 28.56 -4.71
C SER A 499 -13.68 28.88 -5.11
N GLY A 500 -14.41 29.64 -4.28
CA GLY A 500 -15.86 29.81 -4.41
C GLY A 500 -16.67 28.63 -3.85
N LEU A 501 -16.02 27.53 -3.45
CA LEU A 501 -16.62 26.35 -2.83
C LEU A 501 -16.41 26.40 -1.31
N GLY A 502 -17.19 27.24 -0.63
CA GLY A 502 -17.12 27.38 0.84
C GLY A 502 -15.77 27.92 1.34
N PRO A 503 -15.22 27.40 2.46
CA PRO A 503 -13.97 27.89 3.05
C PRO A 503 -12.71 27.36 2.35
N LEU A 504 -12.84 26.65 1.22
CA LEU A 504 -11.72 26.04 0.52
C LEU A 504 -10.93 27.08 -0.31
N THR A 505 -9.61 26.91 -0.32
CA THR A 505 -8.67 27.71 -1.11
C THR A 505 -7.99 26.83 -2.16
N LEU A 506 -7.52 27.42 -3.27
CA LEU A 506 -6.92 26.66 -4.38
C LEU A 506 -5.72 25.80 -3.95
N ASP A 507 -4.91 26.26 -2.99
CA ASP A 507 -3.79 25.50 -2.38
C ASP A 507 -4.25 24.27 -1.60
N ARG A 508 -5.52 24.16 -1.24
CA ARG A 508 -6.07 22.98 -0.55
C ARG A 508 -6.74 21.99 -1.49
N ILE A 509 -7.16 22.45 -2.67
CA ILE A 509 -7.92 21.63 -3.61
C ILE A 509 -7.13 21.25 -4.86
N ILE A 510 -6.15 22.04 -5.28
CA ILE A 510 -5.33 21.78 -6.47
C ILE A 510 -3.91 21.45 -6.02
N SER A 511 -3.37 20.36 -6.56
CA SER A 511 -1.95 20.03 -6.48
C SER A 511 -1.38 19.80 -7.87
N LEU A 512 -0.16 20.27 -8.07
CA LEU A 512 0.64 20.06 -9.26
C LEU A 512 1.71 19.02 -8.96
N SER A 513 2.05 18.20 -9.94
CA SER A 513 3.11 17.22 -9.79
C SER A 513 3.92 17.04 -11.05
N ALA A 514 5.17 16.66 -10.89
CA ALA A 514 6.06 16.23 -11.96
C ALA A 514 6.64 14.88 -11.60
N PHE A 515 6.78 13.99 -12.58
CA PHE A 515 7.22 12.63 -12.35
C PHE A 515 8.26 12.14 -13.36
N LEU A 516 9.04 11.16 -12.92
CA LEU A 516 9.97 10.37 -13.71
C LEU A 516 9.78 8.89 -13.35
N ASP A 517 9.47 8.07 -14.34
CA ASP A 517 9.27 6.65 -14.20
C ASP A 517 10.30 5.89 -15.05
N HIS A 518 10.79 4.77 -14.56
CA HIS A 518 11.69 3.88 -15.30
C HIS A 518 11.39 2.43 -14.97
N GLY A 519 11.46 1.56 -15.96
CA GLY A 519 11.29 0.12 -15.75
C GLY A 519 12.11 -0.69 -16.73
N LYS A 520 12.47 -1.90 -16.29
CA LYS A 520 13.18 -2.87 -17.12
C LYS A 520 12.67 -4.28 -16.84
N VAL A 521 12.47 -5.04 -17.91
CA VAL A 521 12.10 -6.45 -17.89
C VAL A 521 13.19 -7.28 -18.53
N PHE A 522 13.32 -8.50 -18.03
CA PHE A 522 14.31 -9.45 -18.47
C PHE A 522 13.65 -10.80 -18.72
N THR A 523 14.16 -11.52 -19.72
CA THR A 523 13.63 -12.85 -20.07
C THR A 523 14.62 -13.96 -19.70
N GLU A 524 14.11 -14.97 -19.00
CA GLU A 524 14.81 -16.20 -18.64
C GLU A 524 14.73 -17.23 -19.79
N ASP A 525 15.78 -18.03 -19.98
CA ASP A 525 15.86 -19.05 -21.05
C ASP A 525 15.45 -18.46 -22.43
N ARG A 526 16.12 -17.37 -22.86
CA ARG A 526 15.73 -16.61 -24.07
C ARG A 526 15.65 -17.48 -25.31
N LEU A 527 14.53 -17.37 -26.02
CA LEU A 527 14.36 -17.91 -27.36
C LEU A 527 14.91 -16.92 -28.41
N PRO A 528 15.25 -17.39 -29.63
CA PRO A 528 15.68 -16.50 -30.71
C PRO A 528 14.69 -15.34 -30.92
N GLY A 529 15.21 -14.11 -30.90
CA GLY A 529 14.41 -12.89 -31.06
C GLY A 529 13.94 -12.24 -29.74
N GLU A 530 14.00 -12.94 -28.61
CA GLU A 530 13.66 -12.35 -27.31
C GLU A 530 14.80 -11.45 -26.79
N GLN A 531 14.43 -10.25 -26.34
CA GLN A 531 15.37 -9.27 -25.80
C GLN A 531 14.81 -8.66 -24.52
N ASP A 532 15.72 -8.25 -23.63
CA ASP A 532 15.34 -7.42 -22.50
C ASP A 532 14.87 -6.05 -23.00
N GLN A 533 13.90 -5.48 -22.30
CA GLN A 533 13.31 -4.20 -22.67
C GLN A 533 13.35 -3.25 -21.48
N ALA A 534 13.73 -2.00 -21.75
CA ALA A 534 13.75 -0.93 -20.77
C ALA A 534 13.04 0.29 -21.34
N ILE A 535 12.20 0.92 -20.52
CA ILE A 535 11.45 2.13 -20.90
C ILE A 535 11.53 3.16 -19.78
N THR A 536 11.55 4.42 -20.18
CA THR A 536 11.60 5.57 -19.28
C THR A 536 10.58 6.59 -19.74
N GLY A 537 9.78 7.10 -18.82
CA GLY A 537 8.78 8.14 -19.10
C GLY A 537 8.87 9.27 -18.09
N ALA A 538 8.52 10.47 -18.52
CA ALA A 538 8.43 11.63 -17.63
C ALA A 538 7.18 12.44 -17.95
N GLY A 539 6.74 13.27 -17.01
CA GLY A 539 5.54 14.04 -17.22
C GLY A 539 5.13 14.89 -16.04
N TYR A 540 3.90 15.39 -16.14
CA TYR A 540 3.30 16.25 -15.14
C TYR A 540 1.82 15.90 -14.94
N SER A 541 1.30 16.21 -13.76
CA SER A 541 -0.09 15.94 -13.42
C SER A 541 -0.69 17.08 -12.63
N VAL A 542 -1.99 17.32 -12.85
CA VAL A 542 -2.84 18.20 -12.04
C VAL A 542 -3.82 17.33 -11.29
N ARG A 543 -3.90 17.52 -9.96
CA ARG A 543 -4.82 16.81 -9.07
C ARG A 543 -5.79 17.81 -8.46
N LEU A 544 -7.07 17.47 -8.48
CA LEU A 544 -8.15 18.18 -7.82
C LEU A 544 -8.72 17.27 -6.72
N THR A 545 -8.69 17.72 -5.47
CA THR A 545 -9.24 17.00 -4.32
C THR A 545 -10.21 17.91 -3.58
N ILE A 546 -11.48 17.52 -3.54
CA ILE A 546 -12.51 18.13 -2.70
C ILE A 546 -12.72 17.17 -1.52
N PRO A 547 -12.22 17.51 -0.32
CA PRO A 547 -12.34 16.64 0.85
C PRO A 547 -13.79 16.58 1.34
N LYS A 548 -14.10 15.57 2.15
CA LYS A 548 -15.39 15.48 2.83
C LYS A 548 -15.58 16.68 3.77
N GLU A 549 -16.74 17.34 3.70
CA GLU A 549 -17.11 18.44 4.62
C GLU A 549 -17.57 17.91 5.99
N LYS A 550 -18.26 16.77 5.98
CA LYS A 550 -18.72 16.01 7.15
C LYS A 550 -18.24 14.57 7.04
N GLU A 551 -18.22 13.84 8.14
CA GLU A 551 -17.73 12.45 8.20
C GLU A 551 -18.43 11.53 7.17
N ASP A 552 -19.76 11.64 7.05
CA ASP A 552 -20.60 10.89 6.10
C ASP A 552 -20.84 11.65 4.78
N GLY A 553 -20.09 12.71 4.52
CA GLY A 553 -20.19 13.51 3.31
C GLY A 553 -19.41 12.91 2.14
N PRO A 554 -19.76 13.25 0.88
CA PRO A 554 -18.97 12.81 -0.27
C PRO A 554 -17.61 13.52 -0.34
N SER A 555 -16.64 12.84 -0.93
CA SER A 555 -15.38 13.46 -1.40
C SER A 555 -15.18 13.20 -2.88
N LEU A 556 -14.57 14.16 -3.56
CA LEU A 556 -14.29 14.07 -5.00
C LEU A 556 -12.79 14.17 -5.23
N ASN A 557 -12.26 13.27 -6.04
CA ASN A 557 -10.88 13.36 -6.53
C ASN A 557 -10.90 13.30 -8.05
N PHE A 558 -10.06 14.10 -8.68
CA PHE A 558 -9.80 14.05 -10.12
C PHE A 558 -8.32 14.25 -10.37
N THR A 559 -7.76 13.53 -11.33
CA THR A 559 -6.35 13.64 -11.71
C THR A 559 -6.25 13.58 -13.23
N ALA A 560 -5.52 14.53 -13.80
CA ALA A 560 -5.11 14.52 -15.19
C ALA A 560 -3.59 14.52 -15.24
N SER A 561 -2.99 13.50 -15.89
CA SER A 561 -1.55 13.35 -16.04
C SER A 561 -1.20 13.29 -17.52
N TYR A 562 -0.13 13.95 -17.93
CA TYR A 562 0.44 13.80 -19.28
C TYR A 562 1.83 13.18 -19.15
N GLY A 563 2.00 11.99 -19.74
CA GLY A 563 3.27 11.27 -19.76
C GLY A 563 3.87 11.20 -21.16
N ILE A 564 5.18 11.39 -21.26
CA ILE A 564 5.94 11.41 -22.51
C ILE A 564 7.01 10.32 -22.43
N PRO A 565 7.14 9.45 -23.46
CA PRO A 565 8.26 8.52 -23.54
C PRO A 565 9.58 9.28 -23.74
N LEU A 566 10.57 9.02 -22.89
CA LEU A 566 11.93 9.52 -23.05
C LEU A 566 12.72 8.64 -24.05
N PRO A 567 13.89 9.09 -24.58
CA PRO A 567 14.66 8.34 -25.56
C PRO A 567 14.89 6.87 -25.17
N GLY A 568 14.56 5.96 -26.09
CA GLY A 568 14.52 4.52 -25.88
C GLY A 568 13.64 3.82 -26.94
N PRO A 569 13.09 2.63 -26.64
CA PRO A 569 12.10 1.98 -27.49
C PRO A 569 10.90 2.90 -27.70
N ARG A 570 10.43 3.03 -28.95
CA ARG A 570 9.19 3.76 -29.24
C ARG A 570 7.98 2.95 -28.74
N PRO A 571 6.94 3.61 -28.19
CA PRO A 571 5.67 2.94 -27.89
C PRO A 571 5.12 2.19 -29.10
N THR A 572 4.60 0.99 -28.88
CA THR A 572 4.00 0.12 -29.91
C THR A 572 2.79 0.75 -30.58
N ASP A 573 2.08 1.64 -29.87
CA ASP A 573 0.96 2.41 -30.42
C ASP A 573 1.40 3.70 -31.14
N GLN A 574 2.71 3.94 -31.26
CA GLN A 574 3.34 5.10 -31.91
C GLN A 574 2.96 6.44 -31.27
N SER A 575 2.50 6.44 -30.02
CA SER A 575 2.18 7.67 -29.31
C SER A 575 3.44 8.49 -28.99
N ASN A 576 3.33 9.81 -29.12
CA ASN A 576 4.37 10.76 -28.65
C ASN A 576 4.15 11.18 -27.19
N GLY A 577 3.12 10.63 -26.55
CA GLY A 577 2.71 10.93 -25.19
C GLY A 577 1.27 10.50 -24.96
N ILE A 578 0.92 10.24 -23.71
CA ILE A 578 -0.38 9.71 -23.30
C ILE A 578 -0.97 10.61 -22.21
N VAL A 579 -2.23 11.00 -22.39
CA VAL A 579 -3.03 11.66 -21.36
C VAL A 579 -3.72 10.58 -20.54
N TYR A 580 -3.53 10.61 -19.24
CA TYR A 580 -4.21 9.74 -18.29
C TYR A 580 -5.17 10.56 -17.43
N LEU A 581 -6.43 10.14 -17.37
CA LEU A 581 -7.50 10.77 -16.62
C LEU A 581 -8.05 9.76 -15.62
N SER A 582 -8.30 10.20 -14.40
CA SER A 582 -9.06 9.43 -13.41
C SER A 582 -9.88 10.36 -12.52
N GLY A 583 -11.11 9.97 -12.21
CA GLY A 583 -11.97 10.63 -11.23
C GLY A 583 -12.63 9.62 -10.32
N SER A 584 -12.88 10.00 -9.06
CA SER A 584 -13.60 9.18 -8.08
C SER A 584 -14.50 10.04 -7.21
N LEU A 585 -15.72 9.56 -6.96
CA LEU A 585 -16.62 10.04 -5.93
C LEU A 585 -16.67 8.97 -4.82
N ASN A 586 -16.31 9.35 -3.59
CA ASN A 586 -16.31 8.45 -2.44
C ASN A 586 -17.32 8.93 -1.41
N TYR A 587 -18.17 8.02 -0.96
CA TYR A 587 -19.14 8.18 0.11
C TYR A 587 -18.67 7.40 1.34
#